data_AF-A4WZP9-F1
#
_entry.id   AF-A4WZP9-F1
#
_cell.length_a   1.000
_cell.length_b   1.000
_cell.length_c   1.000
_cell.angle_alpha   90.00
_cell.angle_beta   90.00
_cell.angle_gamma   90.00
#
_symmetry.space_group_name_H-M   'P 1'
#
loop_
_entity.id
_entity.type
_entity.pdbx_description
1 polymer ?
#
loop_
_entity_poly.entity_id
_entity_poly.type
_entity_poly.pdbx_seq_one_letter_code
_entity_poly.pdbx_strand_id
1 'polypeptide(L)'
;MAYSPERKAAVLAKMLPPNNMPLGRLAEEEGISVATLAKWRAEARAKGRLLPDANAGPEGWTSEDKLAAVIETASMNEAELGEYCRRRGIYPEQLVVWREACARANDWERAATSRIARETRDDKKRIQQLERELARKEKALAEAAALMILRKMYGPPRCCKWPDDALACVMYGPPRCCKWPDDALACVNVSGL
;
A
#
# COMPACT_ATOMS: atom_id res chain seq x y z
N MET A 1 -24.64 28.13 -8.91
CA MET A 1 -24.79 29.50 -8.36
C MET A 1 -23.50 29.89 -7.67
N ALA A 2 -22.88 30.99 -8.08
CA ALA A 2 -21.71 31.55 -7.38
C ALA A 2 -22.21 32.51 -6.29
N TYR A 3 -21.75 32.33 -5.06
CA TYR A 3 -22.05 33.24 -3.96
C TYR A 3 -21.14 34.47 -4.05
N SER A 4 -21.65 35.66 -3.71
CA SER A 4 -20.83 36.88 -3.70
C SER A 4 -19.69 36.78 -2.66
N PRO A 5 -18.54 37.41 -2.92
CA PRO A 5 -17.39 37.35 -2.00
C PRO A 5 -17.72 37.98 -0.64
N GLU A 6 -18.55 39.03 -0.62
CA GLU A 6 -19.03 39.69 0.61
C GLU A 6 -19.85 38.74 1.48
N ARG A 7 -20.80 38.01 0.87
CA ARG A 7 -21.62 37.03 1.58
C ARG A 7 -20.75 35.91 2.16
N LYS A 8 -19.79 35.40 1.38
CA LYS A 8 -18.84 34.39 1.85
C LYS A 8 -18.01 34.90 3.04
N ALA A 9 -17.54 36.14 3.00
CA ALA A 9 -16.77 36.73 4.10
C ALA A 9 -17.62 36.90 5.37
N ALA A 10 -18.87 37.36 5.24
CA ALA A 10 -19.79 37.50 6.37
C ALA A 10 -20.12 36.15 7.03
N VAL A 11 -20.36 35.11 6.22
CA VAL A 11 -20.62 33.74 6.72
C VAL A 11 -19.38 33.16 7.41
N LEU A 12 -18.18 33.38 6.84
CA LEU A 12 -16.92 32.96 7.48
C LEU A 12 -16.64 33.72 8.78
N ALA A 13 -17.06 34.99 8.89
CA ALA A 13 -16.93 35.76 10.13
C ALA A 13 -17.79 35.18 11.27
N LYS A 14 -18.96 34.58 10.96
CA LYS A 14 -19.78 33.87 11.95
C LYS A 14 -19.15 32.56 12.46
N MET A 15 -18.27 31.95 11.68
CA MET A 15 -17.47 30.80 12.12
C MET A 15 -16.30 31.20 13.03
N LEU A 16 -15.98 32.50 13.11
CA LEU A 16 -14.92 33.01 13.95
C LEU A 16 -15.46 33.44 15.33
N PRO A 17 -14.58 33.58 16.33
CA PRO A 17 -14.93 34.19 17.62
C PRO A 17 -15.46 35.61 17.37
N PRO A 18 -16.53 36.08 18.05
CA PRO A 18 -17.07 35.57 19.33
C PRO A 18 -18.15 34.48 19.24
N ASN A 19 -18.73 34.22 18.05
CA ASN A 19 -19.88 33.31 17.93
C ASN A 19 -19.48 31.84 17.79
N ASN A 20 -18.32 31.56 17.18
CA ASN A 20 -17.78 30.21 16.92
C ASN A 20 -18.88 29.20 16.56
N MET A 21 -19.65 29.50 15.50
CA MET A 21 -20.86 28.74 15.19
C MET A 21 -20.55 27.42 14.46
N PRO A 22 -21.17 26.29 14.84
CA PRO A 22 -20.97 25.01 14.16
C PRO A 22 -21.59 25.00 12.76
N LEU A 23 -20.99 24.20 11.86
CA LEU A 23 -21.42 24.14 10.45
C LEU A 23 -22.89 23.76 10.29
N GLY A 24 -23.39 22.85 11.12
CA GLY A 24 -24.80 22.40 11.06
C GLY A 24 -25.76 23.55 11.30
N ARG A 25 -25.57 24.28 12.40
CA ARG A 25 -26.39 25.45 12.75
C ARG A 25 -26.26 26.57 11.71
N LEU A 26 -25.03 26.83 11.24
CA LEU A 26 -24.79 27.86 10.24
C LEU A 26 -25.41 27.49 8.88
N ALA A 27 -25.45 26.20 8.53
CA ALA A 27 -26.11 25.70 7.33
C ALA A 27 -27.63 25.93 7.38
N GLU A 28 -28.24 25.70 8.54
CA GLU A 28 -29.67 25.95 8.78
C GLU A 28 -30.00 27.45 8.76
N GLU A 29 -29.19 28.29 9.41
CA GLU A 29 -29.42 29.74 9.48
C GLU A 29 -29.23 30.45 8.14
N GLU A 30 -28.21 30.08 7.36
CA GLU A 30 -27.88 30.74 6.09
C GLU A 30 -28.49 30.07 4.87
N GLY A 31 -29.09 28.88 5.04
CA GLY A 31 -29.62 28.06 3.94
C GLY A 31 -28.54 27.57 2.97
N ILE A 32 -27.32 27.32 3.47
CA ILE A 32 -26.16 26.88 2.68
C ILE A 32 -25.82 25.44 3.07
N SER A 33 -25.53 24.57 2.09
CA SER A 33 -25.15 23.20 2.41
C SER A 33 -23.87 23.14 3.25
N VAL A 34 -23.84 22.23 4.22
CA VAL A 34 -22.67 21.96 5.08
C VAL A 34 -21.40 21.73 4.25
N ALA A 35 -21.52 21.01 3.12
CA ALA A 35 -20.41 20.75 2.21
C ALA A 35 -19.81 22.03 1.60
N THR A 36 -20.64 23.03 1.26
CA THR A 36 -20.18 24.31 0.71
C THR A 36 -19.47 25.13 1.78
N LEU A 37 -20.02 25.16 3.00
CA LEU A 37 -19.39 25.84 4.13
C LEU A 37 -18.04 25.20 4.50
N ALA A 38 -17.96 23.87 4.49
CA ALA A 38 -16.71 23.14 4.69
C ALA A 38 -15.66 23.47 3.63
N LYS A 39 -16.08 23.56 2.35
CA LYS A 39 -15.19 23.98 1.25
C LYS A 39 -14.66 25.41 1.45
N TRP A 40 -15.52 26.35 1.82
CA TRP A 40 -15.09 27.74 2.07
C TRP A 40 -14.14 27.86 3.24
N ARG A 41 -14.34 27.04 4.28
CA ARG A 41 -13.41 26.95 5.40
C ARG A 41 -12.06 26.40 4.97
N ALA A 42 -12.05 25.31 4.19
CA ALA A 42 -10.80 24.74 3.66
C ALA A 42 -10.05 25.76 2.79
N GLU A 43 -10.75 26.51 1.94
CA GLU A 43 -10.16 27.59 1.15
C GLU A 43 -9.66 28.76 2.00
N ALA A 44 -10.31 29.06 3.13
CA ALA A 44 -9.84 30.07 4.08
C ALA A 44 -8.58 29.58 4.83
N ARG A 45 -8.53 28.31 5.22
CA ARG A 45 -7.34 27.67 5.83
C ARG A 45 -6.16 27.66 4.87
N ALA A 46 -6.38 27.34 3.59
CA ALA A 46 -5.35 27.40 2.55
C ALA A 46 -4.78 28.82 2.33
N LYS A 47 -5.51 29.87 2.74
CA LYS A 47 -5.05 31.27 2.72
C LYS A 47 -4.41 31.70 4.04
N GLY A 48 -4.13 30.77 4.95
CA GLY A 48 -3.50 31.03 6.26
C GLY A 48 -4.45 31.54 7.34
N ARG A 49 -5.78 31.51 7.13
CA ARG A 49 -6.73 31.84 8.20
C ARG A 49 -7.07 30.61 9.03
N LEU A 50 -6.65 30.61 10.30
CA LEU A 50 -7.07 29.62 11.30
C LEU A 50 -8.56 29.75 11.60
N LEU A 51 -9.37 28.83 11.07
CA LEU A 51 -10.78 28.64 11.40
C LEU A 51 -10.93 27.31 12.14
N PRO A 52 -10.95 27.30 13.48
CA PRO A 52 -11.18 26.08 14.24
C PRO A 52 -12.58 25.53 14.00
N ASP A 53 -12.74 24.22 14.16
CA ASP A 53 -14.06 23.61 14.13
C ASP A 53 -14.79 23.93 15.43
N ALA A 54 -15.84 24.74 15.33
CA ALA A 54 -16.70 25.12 16.46
C ALA A 54 -17.24 23.94 17.30
N ASN A 55 -17.39 22.76 16.69
CA ASN A 55 -17.86 21.53 17.34
C ASN A 55 -16.75 20.59 17.79
N ALA A 56 -15.50 20.94 17.51
CA ALA A 56 -14.41 20.08 17.88
C ALA A 56 -13.66 20.74 19.03
N GLY A 57 -13.60 20.02 20.14
CA GLY A 57 -12.60 20.29 21.15
C GLY A 57 -11.17 20.17 20.57
N PRO A 58 -10.14 19.96 21.39
CA PRO A 58 -8.75 19.80 20.93
C PRO A 58 -8.52 18.75 19.81
N GLU A 59 -9.51 17.87 19.57
CA GLU A 59 -9.59 16.86 18.49
C GLU A 59 -9.74 17.43 17.06
N GLY A 60 -10.42 18.57 16.84
CA GLY A 60 -10.62 19.10 15.48
C GLY A 60 -9.57 20.11 15.03
N TRP A 61 -8.56 20.33 15.87
CA TRP A 61 -7.38 21.08 15.49
C TRP A 61 -6.45 20.18 14.68
N THR A 62 -6.17 20.57 13.44
CA THR A 62 -5.19 19.86 12.62
C THR A 62 -3.77 20.03 13.19
N SER A 63 -2.82 19.18 12.79
CA SER A 63 -1.41 19.33 13.21
C SER A 63 -0.81 20.67 12.79
N GLU A 64 -1.19 21.18 11.63
CA GLU A 64 -0.78 22.48 11.11
C GLU A 64 -1.36 23.63 11.96
N ASP A 65 -2.65 23.56 12.30
CA ASP A 65 -3.30 24.57 13.17
C ASP A 65 -2.67 24.59 14.57
N LYS A 66 -2.34 23.42 15.13
CA LYS A 66 -1.66 23.29 16.43
C LYS A 66 -0.28 23.93 16.39
N LEU A 67 0.49 23.70 15.33
CA LEU A 67 1.80 24.32 15.14
C LEU A 67 1.68 25.83 14.99
N ALA A 68 0.74 26.31 14.17
CA ALA A 68 0.51 27.75 13.99
C ALA A 68 0.16 28.44 15.31
N ALA A 69 -0.71 27.84 16.13
CA ALA A 69 -1.03 28.36 17.45
C ALA A 69 0.18 28.39 18.39
N VAL A 70 1.04 27.37 18.37
CA VAL A 70 2.28 27.34 19.16
C VAL A 70 3.26 28.44 18.72
N ILE A 71 3.35 28.71 17.41
CA ILE A 71 4.21 29.78 16.86
C ILE A 71 3.65 31.16 17.23
N GLU A 72 2.35 31.40 17.04
CA GLU A 72 1.70 32.67 17.38
C GLU A 72 1.82 32.99 18.88
N THR A 73 1.69 31.97 19.74
CA THR A 73 1.77 32.14 21.20
C THR A 73 3.20 32.13 21.75
N ALA A 74 4.22 31.94 20.91
CA ALA A 74 5.61 31.88 21.36
C ALA A 74 6.12 33.22 21.92
N SER A 75 5.63 34.35 21.40
CA SER A 75 6.03 35.70 21.83
C SER A 75 5.03 36.40 22.75
N MET A 76 3.90 35.77 23.08
CA MET A 76 2.82 36.37 23.87
C MET A 76 3.11 36.27 25.37
N ASN A 77 2.66 37.27 26.14
CA ASN A 77 2.69 37.22 27.61
C ASN A 77 1.52 36.36 28.18
N GLU A 78 1.51 36.08 29.49
CA GLU A 78 0.46 35.25 30.12
C GLU A 78 -0.97 35.83 29.96
N ALA A 79 -1.12 37.16 29.98
CA ALA A 79 -2.41 37.81 29.83
C ALA A 79 -2.92 37.72 28.37
N GLU A 80 -2.04 37.96 27.41
CA GLU A 80 -2.29 37.83 25.97
C GLU A 80 -2.59 36.38 25.59
N LEU A 81 -1.87 35.42 26.20
CA LEU A 81 -2.11 34.00 26.02
C LEU A 81 -3.49 33.61 26.55
N GLY A 82 -3.89 34.13 27.72
CA GLY A 82 -5.24 33.95 28.26
C GLY A 82 -6.33 34.52 27.33
N GLU A 83 -6.14 35.71 26.75
CA GLU A 83 -7.07 36.25 25.75
C GLU A 83 -7.09 35.44 24.46
N TYR A 84 -5.93 34.98 23.99
CA TYR A 84 -5.80 34.13 22.80
C TYR A 84 -6.57 32.82 23.00
N CYS A 85 -6.36 32.16 24.15
CA CYS A 85 -7.06 30.96 24.58
C CYS A 85 -8.58 31.15 24.59
N ARG A 86 -9.08 32.23 25.22
CA ARG A 86 -10.52 32.54 25.27
C ARG A 86 -11.09 32.83 23.88
N ARG A 87 -10.38 33.58 23.05
CA ARG A 87 -10.80 33.86 21.67
C ARG A 87 -10.89 32.56 20.88
N ARG A 88 -9.86 31.73 20.91
CA ARG A 88 -9.77 30.51 20.07
C ARG A 88 -10.49 29.29 20.65
N GLY A 89 -10.96 29.34 21.89
CA GLY A 89 -11.62 28.21 22.56
C GLY A 89 -10.66 27.08 22.94
N ILE A 90 -9.40 27.43 23.26
CA ILE A 90 -8.35 26.47 23.66
C ILE A 90 -7.88 26.76 25.07
N TYR A 91 -7.42 25.73 25.77
CA TYR A 91 -6.88 25.87 27.12
C TYR A 91 -5.36 26.04 27.09
N PRO A 92 -4.78 26.85 27.99
CA PRO A 92 -3.33 27.07 28.04
C PRO A 92 -2.54 25.77 28.25
N GLU A 93 -3.09 24.81 28.99
CA GLU A 93 -2.49 23.49 29.20
C GLU A 93 -2.34 22.71 27.88
N GLN A 94 -3.27 22.89 26.94
CA GLN A 94 -3.22 22.24 25.63
C GLN A 94 -2.08 22.80 24.77
N LEU A 95 -1.84 24.12 24.85
CA LEU A 95 -0.72 24.75 24.15
C LEU A 95 0.63 24.22 24.64
N VAL A 96 0.76 23.96 25.94
CA VAL A 96 1.97 23.34 26.50
C VAL A 96 2.17 21.93 25.93
N VAL A 97 1.11 21.12 25.93
CA VAL A 97 1.15 19.77 25.34
C VAL A 97 1.54 19.82 23.85
N TRP A 98 0.99 20.75 23.09
CA TRP A 98 1.32 20.91 21.66
C TRP A 98 2.76 21.38 21.46
N ARG A 99 3.25 22.31 22.29
CA ARG A 99 4.64 22.77 22.25
C ARG A 99 5.61 21.62 22.49
N GLU A 100 5.34 20.79 23.49
CA GLU A 100 6.15 19.60 23.75
C GLU A 100 6.07 18.57 22.63
N ALA A 101 4.88 18.35 22.06
CA ALA A 101 4.71 17.45 20.93
C ALA A 101 5.50 17.93 19.70
N CYS A 102 5.49 19.23 19.40
CA CYS A 102 6.31 19.83 18.36
C CYS A 102 7.81 19.68 18.65
N ALA A 103 8.23 19.86 19.90
CA ALA A 103 9.64 19.67 20.28
C ALA A 103 10.11 18.21 20.10
N ARG A 104 9.26 17.24 20.43
CA ARG A 104 9.56 15.80 20.33
C ARG A 104 9.33 15.19 18.93
N ALA A 105 8.77 15.95 17.99
CA ALA A 105 8.41 15.42 16.66
C ALA A 105 9.63 14.83 15.91
N ASN A 106 10.77 15.52 15.98
CA ASN A 106 12.00 15.09 15.30
C ASN A 106 12.64 13.83 15.92
N ASP A 107 12.38 13.58 17.21
CA ASP A 107 12.90 12.39 17.90
C ASP A 107 12.09 11.15 17.52
N TRP A 108 10.76 11.30 17.43
CA TRP A 108 9.88 10.25 16.96
C TRP A 108 10.15 9.90 15.49
N GLU A 109 10.35 10.89 14.63
CA GLU A 109 10.69 10.69 13.23
C GLU A 109 12.01 9.92 13.09
N ARG A 110 13.08 10.34 13.78
CA ARG A 110 14.36 9.61 13.79
C ARG A 110 14.20 8.16 14.27
N ALA A 111 13.45 7.94 15.35
CA ALA A 111 13.20 6.60 15.86
C ALA A 111 12.41 5.74 14.85
N ALA A 112 11.35 6.28 14.24
CA ALA A 112 10.54 5.60 13.24
C ALA A 112 11.34 5.26 11.98
N THR A 113 12.09 6.20 11.42
CA THR A 113 12.94 5.97 10.25
C THR A 113 13.99 4.90 10.52
N SER A 114 14.59 4.88 11.71
CA SER A 114 15.58 3.85 12.07
C SER A 114 14.97 2.45 12.16
N ARG A 115 13.74 2.33 12.69
CA ARG A 115 13.00 1.06 12.75
C ARG A 115 12.63 0.56 11.36
N ILE A 116 12.03 1.42 10.54
CA ILE A 116 11.68 1.10 9.15
C ILE A 116 12.93 0.70 8.36
N ALA A 117 14.05 1.40 8.52
CA ALA A 117 15.31 1.06 7.87
C ALA A 117 15.86 -0.31 8.30
N ARG A 118 15.63 -0.72 9.56
CA ARG A 118 16.01 -2.05 10.05
C ARG A 118 15.08 -3.14 9.49
N GLU A 119 13.78 -2.93 9.58
CA GLU A 119 12.76 -3.86 9.06
C GLU A 119 12.96 -4.11 7.57
N THR A 120 13.11 -3.04 6.78
CA THR A 120 13.38 -3.15 5.33
C THR A 120 14.68 -3.89 5.00
N ARG A 121 15.71 -3.82 5.85
CA ARG A 121 16.95 -4.59 5.67
C ARG A 121 16.72 -6.07 5.97
N ASP A 122 15.99 -6.37 7.03
CA ASP A 122 15.71 -7.75 7.44
C ASP A 122 14.75 -8.43 6.46
N ASP A 123 13.74 -7.72 5.95
CA ASP A 123 12.86 -8.18 4.88
C ASP A 123 13.62 -8.44 3.58
N LYS A 124 14.53 -7.54 3.17
CA LYS A 124 15.38 -7.76 1.99
C LYS A 124 16.23 -9.02 2.12
N LYS A 125 16.80 -9.27 3.30
CA LYS A 125 17.55 -10.52 3.55
C LYS A 125 16.64 -11.73 3.47
N ARG A 126 15.42 -11.65 4.02
CA ARG A 126 14.45 -12.73 3.99
C ARG A 126 14.02 -13.05 2.56
N ILE A 127 13.73 -12.03 1.76
CA ILE A 127 13.40 -12.17 0.34
C ILE A 127 14.54 -12.87 -0.41
N GLN A 128 15.79 -12.38 -0.27
CA GLN A 128 16.93 -13.02 -0.94
C GLN A 128 17.14 -14.47 -0.51
N GLN A 129 16.92 -14.79 0.76
CA GLN A 129 17.00 -16.17 1.24
C GLN A 129 15.91 -17.04 0.60
N LEU A 130 14.67 -16.57 0.59
CA LEU A 130 13.54 -17.26 0.00
C LEU A 130 13.73 -17.45 -1.52
N GLU A 131 14.22 -16.45 -2.24
CA GLU A 131 14.55 -16.53 -3.66
C GLU A 131 15.60 -17.64 -3.93
N ARG A 132 16.65 -17.72 -3.10
CA ARG A 132 17.68 -18.77 -3.23
C ARG A 132 17.15 -20.16 -2.92
N GLU A 133 16.23 -20.28 -1.97
CA GLU A 133 15.58 -21.56 -1.65
C GLU A 133 14.63 -21.98 -2.77
N LEU A 134 13.89 -21.03 -3.34
CA LEU A 134 12.99 -21.24 -4.46
C LEU A 134 13.77 -21.69 -5.70
N ALA A 135 14.84 -21.00 -6.07
CA ALA A 135 15.70 -21.38 -7.20
C ALA A 135 16.31 -22.79 -7.04
N ARG A 136 16.71 -23.17 -5.82
CA ARG A 136 17.21 -24.52 -5.52
C ARG A 136 16.13 -25.58 -5.67
N LYS A 137 14.92 -25.31 -5.19
CA LYS A 137 13.77 -26.22 -5.32
C LYS A 137 13.33 -26.36 -6.78
N GLU A 138 13.27 -25.27 -7.53
CA GLU A 138 12.95 -25.29 -8.96
C GLU A 138 13.99 -26.08 -9.78
N LYS A 139 15.28 -25.92 -9.48
CA LYS A 139 16.34 -26.72 -10.11
C LYS A 139 16.16 -28.22 -9.84
N ALA A 140 15.91 -28.61 -8.59
CA ALA A 140 15.67 -30.00 -8.23
C ALA A 140 14.40 -30.56 -8.91
N LEU A 141 13.33 -29.75 -9.01
CA LEU A 141 12.11 -30.12 -9.73
C LEU A 141 12.37 -30.29 -11.24
N ALA A 142 13.16 -29.42 -11.85
CA ALA A 142 13.54 -29.50 -13.26
C ALA A 142 14.40 -30.75 -13.54
N GLU A 143 15.37 -31.05 -12.67
CA GLU A 143 16.18 -32.28 -12.76
C GLU A 143 15.31 -33.54 -12.63
N ALA A 144 14.38 -33.58 -11.68
CA ALA A 144 13.43 -34.68 -11.53
C ALA A 144 12.51 -34.85 -12.77
N ALA A 145 12.00 -33.74 -13.31
CA ALA A 145 11.21 -33.76 -14.55
C ALA A 145 12.02 -34.28 -15.74
N ALA A 146 13.29 -33.86 -15.88
CA ALA A 146 14.20 -34.34 -16.92
C ALA A 146 14.44 -35.85 -16.81
N LEU A 147 14.69 -36.37 -15.61
CA LEU A 147 14.82 -37.82 -15.37
C LEU A 147 13.55 -38.59 -15.75
N MET A 148 12.36 -38.03 -15.46
CA MET A 148 11.09 -38.65 -15.82
C MET A 148 10.89 -38.70 -17.35
N ILE A 149 11.26 -37.64 -18.06
CA ILE A 149 11.23 -37.59 -19.53
C ILE A 149 12.22 -38.59 -20.14
N LEU A 150 13.45 -38.65 -19.63
CA LEU A 150 14.46 -39.60 -20.09
C LEU A 150 14.00 -41.05 -19.87
N ARG A 151 13.42 -41.37 -18.70
CA ARG A 151 12.85 -42.69 -18.43
C ARG A 151 11.72 -43.04 -19.40
N LYS A 152 10.92 -42.07 -19.84
CA LYS A 152 9.86 -42.28 -20.85
C LYS A 152 10.43 -42.52 -22.24
N MET A 153 11.49 -41.81 -22.62
CA MET A 153 12.11 -41.87 -23.96
C MET A 153 13.08 -43.04 -24.16
N TYR A 154 13.77 -43.47 -23.11
CA TYR A 154 14.82 -44.47 -23.14
C TYR A 154 14.60 -45.64 -22.18
N GLY A 155 13.43 -45.72 -21.54
CA GLY A 155 13.03 -46.89 -20.77
C GLY A 155 12.98 -48.16 -21.63
N PRO A 156 13.06 -49.35 -21.00
CA PRO A 156 12.98 -50.61 -21.74
C PRO A 156 11.69 -50.59 -22.58
N PRO A 157 11.76 -51.05 -23.85
CA PRO A 157 10.57 -51.09 -24.69
C PRO A 157 9.49 -51.81 -23.91
N ARG A 158 8.29 -51.23 -23.82
CA ARG A 158 7.15 -52.00 -23.32
C ARG A 158 7.06 -53.19 -24.24
N CYS A 159 7.27 -54.39 -23.71
CA CYS A 159 7.05 -55.61 -24.46
C CYS A 159 5.65 -55.48 -25.05
N CYS A 160 5.56 -55.44 -26.37
CA CYS A 160 4.28 -55.60 -27.04
C CYS A 160 3.73 -56.91 -26.48
N LYS A 161 2.64 -56.87 -25.70
CA LYS A 161 1.85 -58.08 -25.51
C LYS A 161 1.30 -58.37 -26.89
N TRP A 162 1.87 -59.37 -27.56
CA TRP A 162 1.27 -59.94 -28.75
C TRP A 162 -0.08 -60.52 -28.30
N PRO A 163 -1.22 -60.10 -28.87
CA PRO A 163 -2.35 -61.00 -28.95
C PRO A 163 -1.85 -62.22 -29.74
N ASP A 164 -2.20 -63.42 -29.32
CA ASP A 164 -1.65 -64.68 -29.83
C ASP A 164 -1.80 -64.87 -31.37
N ASP A 165 -2.49 -63.96 -32.07
CA ASP A 165 -2.92 -64.11 -33.46
C ASP A 165 -2.50 -62.97 -34.42
N ALA A 166 -1.67 -62.00 -34.02
CA ALA A 166 -1.25 -60.91 -34.92
C ALA A 166 0.04 -61.26 -35.71
N LEU A 167 0.13 -60.96 -37.01
CA LEU A 167 1.29 -61.26 -37.90
C LEU A 167 2.22 -60.06 -38.18
N ALA A 168 1.92 -58.86 -37.67
CA ALA A 168 2.76 -57.67 -37.90
C ALA A 168 2.62 -56.61 -36.80
N CYS A 169 3.72 -55.90 -36.50
CA CYS A 169 3.77 -54.79 -35.56
C CYS A 169 3.87 -53.47 -36.33
N VAL A 170 2.89 -52.57 -36.19
CA VAL A 170 2.97 -51.22 -36.78
C VAL A 170 3.82 -50.34 -35.86
N MET A 171 5.05 -50.04 -36.30
CA MET A 171 6.01 -49.21 -35.58
C MET A 171 5.71 -47.72 -35.80
N TYR A 172 5.10 -47.06 -34.81
CA TYR A 172 5.09 -45.59 -34.75
C TYR A 172 6.29 -45.09 -33.92
N GLY A 173 7.46 -44.96 -34.54
CA GLY A 173 8.66 -44.39 -33.91
C GLY A 173 10.00 -44.85 -34.52
N PRO A 174 11.12 -44.16 -34.23
CA PRO A 174 12.42 -44.43 -34.86
C PRO A 174 12.98 -45.81 -34.48
N PRO A 175 13.76 -46.47 -35.36
CA PRO A 175 14.09 -47.88 -35.23
C PRO A 175 15.00 -48.11 -34.02
N ARG A 176 14.62 -49.08 -33.17
CA ARG A 176 15.47 -49.57 -32.08
C ARG A 176 15.63 -51.08 -32.23
N CYS A 177 16.85 -51.56 -31.98
CA CYS A 177 17.28 -52.93 -32.24
C CYS A 177 16.41 -53.97 -31.52
N CYS A 178 15.64 -54.75 -32.30
CA CYS A 178 15.02 -55.98 -31.84
C CYS A 178 16.03 -57.11 -32.03
N LYS A 179 16.46 -57.78 -30.96
CA LYS A 179 17.21 -59.04 -31.07
C LYS A 179 16.17 -60.16 -31.24
N TRP A 180 16.03 -60.68 -32.46
CA TRP A 180 15.19 -61.84 -32.73
C TRP A 180 15.81 -63.11 -32.13
N PRO A 181 15.02 -64.08 -31.69
CA PRO A 181 15.51 -65.43 -31.49
C PRO A 181 15.77 -66.02 -32.87
N ASP A 182 17.00 -66.49 -33.05
CA ASP A 182 17.51 -67.23 -34.20
C ASP A 182 18.02 -66.37 -35.39
N ASP A 183 19.35 -66.31 -35.43
CA ASP A 183 20.26 -65.86 -36.48
C ASP A 183 19.69 -65.84 -37.92
N ALA A 184 19.20 -64.67 -38.37
CA ALA A 184 19.07 -64.38 -39.80
C ALA A 184 19.32 -62.88 -40.08
N LEU A 185 20.42 -62.62 -40.78
CA LEU A 185 20.77 -61.35 -41.40
C LEU A 185 19.72 -60.93 -42.42
N ALA A 186 19.02 -59.81 -42.20
CA ALA A 186 18.59 -58.90 -43.28
C ALA A 186 18.05 -57.58 -42.70
N CYS A 187 18.89 -56.55 -42.62
CA CYS A 187 18.41 -55.18 -42.66
C CYS A 187 18.21 -54.81 -44.14
N VAL A 188 16.99 -54.87 -44.67
CA VAL A 188 16.67 -54.20 -45.94
C VAL A 188 16.28 -52.77 -45.61
N ASN A 189 17.13 -51.83 -46.01
CA ASN A 189 16.85 -50.40 -45.94
C ASN A 189 15.85 -50.05 -47.06
N VAL A 190 14.57 -49.83 -46.72
CA VAL A 190 13.62 -49.24 -47.67
C VAL A 190 13.72 -47.72 -47.55
N SER A 191 14.82 -47.18 -48.08
CA SER A 191 14.90 -45.79 -48.49
C SER A 191 14.69 -45.76 -49.99
N GLY A 192 13.44 -45.55 -50.43
CA GLY A 192 13.13 -45.38 -51.85
C GLY A 192 11.73 -45.85 -52.22
N LEU A 193 10.73 -45.00 -51.99
CA LEU A 193 9.64 -44.62 -52.90
C LEU A 193 8.85 -43.46 -52.27
#